data_AF-A0A559LJN2-F1
#
_entry.id   AF-A0A559LJN2-F1
#
_cell.length_a   1.000
_cell.length_b   1.000
_cell.length_c   1.000
_cell.angle_alpha   90.00
_cell.angle_beta   90.00
_cell.angle_gamma   90.00
#
_symmetry.space_group_name_H-M   'P 1'
#
loop_
_entity.id
_entity.type
_entity.pdbx_description
1 polymer ?
#
loop_
_entity_poly.entity_id
_entity_poly.type
_entity_poly.pdbx_seq_one_letter_code
_entity_poly.pdbx_strand_id
1 'polypeptide(L)' 'MASVRTEFHTHHAAPRRLLEELRDLLGPSAQFSVDMRHNIYEIETTEEFDVDTLYQRCKQVKPKKQLFLAN' A
#
# COMPACT_ATOMS: atom_id res chain seq x y z
N MET A 1 16.33 8.60 -12.41
CA MET A 1 15.36 9.08 -11.41
C MET A 1 15.85 8.62 -10.05
N ALA A 2 15.87 9.49 -9.05
CA ALA A 2 16.23 9.08 -7.69
C ALA A 2 15.05 8.31 -7.09
N SER A 3 15.30 7.16 -6.49
CA SER A 3 14.30 6.46 -5.70
C SER A 3 14.16 7.12 -4.32
N VAL A 4 12.94 7.16 -3.81
CA VAL A 4 12.62 7.58 -2.45
C VAL A 4 12.42 6.33 -1.61
N ARG A 5 13.08 6.27 -0.46
CA ARG A 5 12.91 5.20 0.52
C ARG A 5 12.07 5.70 1.68
N THR A 6 11.02 4.97 2.01
CA THR A 6 10.03 5.33 3.01
C THR A 6 9.83 4.17 3.97
N GLU A 7 9.95 4.43 5.27
CA GLU A 7 9.64 3.44 6.30
C GLU A 7 8.17 3.55 6.69
N PHE A 8 7.45 2.42 6.62
CA PHE A 8 6.04 2.34 6.97
C PHE A 8 5.82 1.34 8.10
N HIS A 9 5.30 1.84 9.22
CA HIS A 9 5.05 1.06 10.42
C HIS A 9 3.56 0.74 10.51
N THR A 10 3.20 -0.54 10.50
CA THR A 10 1.80 -0.93 10.68
C THR A 10 1.63 -2.28 11.37
N HIS A 11 0.60 -2.36 12.22
CA HIS A 11 0.07 -3.61 12.76
C HIS A 11 -1.25 -4.00 12.10
N HIS A 12 -1.73 -3.19 11.15
CA HIS A 12 -3.10 -3.25 10.65
C HIS A 12 -3.24 -3.91 9.28
N ALA A 13 -2.14 -4.13 8.56
CA ALA A 13 -2.16 -4.78 7.25
C ALA A 13 -1.22 -5.97 7.20
N ALA A 14 -1.73 -7.09 6.68
CA ALA A 14 -0.89 -8.18 6.21
C ALA A 14 -0.12 -7.74 4.93
N PRO A 15 1.04 -8.34 4.62
CA PRO A 15 1.88 -7.93 3.48
C PRO A 15 1.13 -7.82 2.16
N ARG A 16 0.24 -8.78 1.87
CA ARG A 16 -0.59 -8.78 0.66
C ARG A 16 -1.48 -7.54 0.56
N ARG A 17 -2.10 -7.14 1.69
CA ARG A 17 -2.97 -5.97 1.73
C ARG A 17 -2.20 -4.69 1.49
N LEU A 18 -1.03 -4.56 2.12
CA LEU A 18 -0.12 -3.43 1.89
C LEU A 18 0.25 -3.31 0.42
N LEU A 19 0.66 -4.41 -0.22
CA LEU A 19 1.04 -4.41 -1.65
C LEU A 19 -0.15 -4.00 -2.55
N GLU A 20 -1.36 -4.46 -2.25
CA GLU A 20 -2.56 -4.07 -2.99
C GLU A 20 -2.87 -2.58 -2.84
N GLU A 21 -2.81 -2.01 -1.62
CA GLU A 21 -3.03 -0.58 -1.42
C GLU A 21 -1.92 0.30 -1.99
N LEU A 22 -0.66 -0.14 -1.91
CA LEU A 22 0.49 0.54 -2.52
C LEU A 22 0.34 0.60 -4.04
N ARG A 23 -0.02 -0.52 -4.67
CA ARG A 23 -0.20 -0.55 -6.13
C ARG A 23 -1.39 0.29 -6.59
N ASP A 24 -2.45 0.37 -5.78
CA ASP A 24 -3.58 1.24 -6.04
C ASP A 24 -3.24 2.73 -5.84
N LEU A 25 -2.37 3.05 -4.87
CA LEU A 25 -1.90 4.42 -4.63
C LEU A 25 -0.91 4.92 -5.68
N LEU A 26 0.13 4.14 -5.95
CA LEU A 26 1.21 4.51 -6.88
C LEU A 26 0.78 4.33 -8.35
N GLY A 27 -0.22 3.49 -8.59
CA GLY A 27 -0.73 3.17 -9.91
C GLY A 27 -0.16 1.86 -10.48
N PRO A 28 -0.81 1.31 -11.51
CA PRO A 28 -0.51 -0.04 -12.02
C PRO A 28 0.86 -0.17 -12.70
N SER A 29 1.43 0.95 -13.17
CA SER A 29 2.73 1.05 -13.83
C SER A 29 3.89 1.43 -12.89
N ALA A 30 3.59 1.72 -11.62
CA ALA A 30 4.61 2.11 -10.67
C ALA A 30 5.58 0.95 -10.40
N GLN A 31 6.86 1.28 -10.39
CA GLN A 31 7.91 0.37 -9.94
C GLN A 31 8.20 0.68 -8.48
N PHE A 32 8.10 -0.35 -7.65
CA PHE A 32 8.42 -0.25 -6.24
C PHE A 32 8.94 -1.60 -5.71
N SER A 33 9.80 -1.55 -4.70
CA SER A 33 10.19 -2.69 -3.90
C SER A 33 9.69 -2.50 -2.47
N VAL A 34 9.39 -3.61 -1.80
CA VAL A 34 9.00 -3.61 -0.39
C VAL A 34 9.82 -4.67 0.31
N ASP A 35 10.59 -4.25 1.31
CA ASP A 35 11.28 -5.15 2.22
C ASP A 35 10.57 -5.15 3.58
N MET A 36 10.37 -6.32 4.17
CA MET A 36 9.54 -6.47 5.38
C MET A 36 10.40 -6.98 6.54
N ARG A 37 10.39 -6.22 7.64
CA ARG A 37 11.02 -6.61 8.91
C ARG A 37 10.01 -6.45 10.03
N HIS A 38 9.39 -7.57 10.42
CA HIS A 38 8.29 -7.62 11.40
C HIS A 38 7.10 -6.75 10.99
N ASN A 39 6.92 -5.60 11.64
CA ASN A 39 5.80 -4.67 11.42
C ASN A 39 6.26 -3.39 10.68
N ILE A 40 7.50 -3.41 10.18
CA ILE A 40 8.13 -2.32 9.44
C ILE A 40 8.27 -2.76 7.99
N TYR A 41 7.78 -1.93 7.10
CA TYR A 41 7.88 -2.09 5.66
C TYR A 41 8.74 -0.97 5.11
N GLU A 42 9.88 -1.32 4.51
CA GLU A 42 10.70 -0.37 3.78
C GLU A 42 10.26 -0.37 2.32
N ILE A 43 9.72 0.75 1.88
CA ILE A 43 9.17 0.92 0.53
C ILE A 43 10.14 1.81 -0.25
N GLU A 44 10.64 1.30 -1.37
CA GLU A 44 11.45 2.08 -2.30
C GLU A 44 10.69 2.24 -3.61
N THR A 45 10.54 3.48 -4.07
CA THR A 45 9.83 3.78 -5.32
C THR A 45 10.32 5.10 -5.93
N THR A 46 10.10 5.28 -7.22
CA THR A 46 10.34 6.56 -7.92
C THR A 46 9.17 7.53 -7.81
N GLU A 47 8.01 7.04 -7.35
CA GLU A 47 6.78 7.81 -7.26
C GLU A 47 6.61 8.41 -5.86
N GLU A 48 6.13 9.64 -5.79
CA GLU A 48 5.77 10.25 -4.51
C GLU A 48 4.41 9.74 -4.03
N PHE A 49 4.31 9.40 -2.75
CA PHE A 49 3.06 9.01 -2.12
C PHE A 49 3.00 9.45 -0.66
N ASP A 50 1.78 9.55 -0.14
CA ASP A 50 1.54 9.90 1.25
C ASP A 50 1.38 8.65 2.12
N VAL A 51 2.25 8.54 3.13
CA VAL A 51 2.30 7.45 4.10
C VAL A 51 1.05 7.42 4.98
N ASP A 52 0.51 8.58 5.36
CA ASP A 52 -0.70 8.67 6.18
C ASP A 52 -1.90 8.13 5.41
N THR A 53 -1.99 8.45 4.12
CA THR A 53 -3.01 7.89 3.24
C THR A 53 -2.89 6.36 3.14
N LEU A 54 -1.68 5.82 2.98
CA LEU A 54 -1.44 4.37 2.98
C LEU A 54 -1.87 3.74 4.32
N TYR A 55 -1.55 4.39 5.44
CA TYR A 55 -1.95 3.94 6.77
C TYR A 55 -3.47 3.83 6.91
N GLN A 56 -4.19 4.88 6.52
CA GLN A 56 -5.66 4.88 6.59
C GLN A 56 -6.28 3.80 5.70
N ARG A 57 -5.76 3.59 4.48
CA ARG A 57 -6.23 2.52 3.57
C ARG A 57 -5.96 1.11 4.12
N CYS A 58 -4.82 0.92 4.77
CA CYS A 58 -4.46 -0.32 5.46
C CYS A 58 -5.36 -0.59 6.67
N LYS A 59 -5.71 0.47 7.43
CA LYS A 59 -6.59 0.39 8.60
C LYS A 59 -8.05 0.11 8.23
N GLN A 60 -8.50 0.60 7.08
CA GLN A 60 -9.85 0.33 6.60
C GLN A 60 -9.98 -1.14 6.20
N VAL A 61 -10.82 -1.88 6.91
CA VAL A 61 -11.34 -3.16 6.44
C VAL A 61 -12.16 -2.83 5.19
N LYS A 62 -11.61 -3.03 3.98
CA LYS A 62 -12.40 -2.83 2.75
C LYS A 62 -13.65 -3.69 2.93
N PRO A 63 -14.87 -3.10 2.92
CA PRO A 63 -16.07 -3.93 2.82
C PRO A 63 -15.87 -4.77 1.55
N LYS A 64 -16.09 -6.09 1.64
CA LYS A 64 -16.11 -6.97 0.46
C LYS A 64 -16.91 -6.19 -0.58
N LYS A 65 -16.29 -5.84 -1.73
CA LYS A 65 -17.00 -5.22 -2.86
C LYS A 65 -18.26 -6.05 -3.05
N GLN A 66 -19.38 -5.54 -2.57
CA GLN A 66 -20.67 -6.15 -2.77
C GLN A 66 -20.86 -5.97 -4.27
N LEU A 67 -20.70 -7.06 -5.03
CA LEU A 67 -21.12 -7.08 -6.41
C LEU A 67 -22.59 -6.67 -6.38
N PHE A 68 -22.87 -5.40 -6.63
CA PHE A 68 -24.18 -4.99 -7.08
C PHE A 68 -24.29 -5.57 -8.50
N LEU A 69 -24.79 -6.81 -8.56
CA LEU A 69 -25.45 -7.32 -9.75
C LEU A 69 -26.61 -6.36 -9.99
N ALA A 70 -26.39 -5.38 -10.88
CA ALA A 70 -27.47 -4.66 -11.51
C ALA A 70 -28.18 -5.67 -12.42
N ASN A 71 -29.41 -6.03 -12.01
CA ASN A 71 -30.38 -6.72 -12.87
C ASN A 71 -30.87 -5.79 -13.98
#